data_AF-A0A9X9BDT9-F1
#
_entry.id   AF-A0A9X9BDT9-F1
#
_cell.length_a   1.000
_cell.length_b   1.000
_cell.length_c   1.000
_cell.angle_alpha   90.00
_cell.angle_beta   90.00
_cell.angle_gamma   90.00
#
_symmetry.space_group_name_H-M   'P 1'
#
loop_
_entity.id
_entity.type
_entity.pdbx_description
1 polymer ?
#
loop_
_entity_poly.entity_id
_entity_poly.type
_entity_poly.pdbx_seq_one_letter_code
_entity_poly.pdbx_strand_id
1 'polypeptide(L)'
;MAGRKPLPTHLKLVKGTARPHRMNKAEPKPVVAVPAPPDHLDEEASAKFTEMAELLARHGVMTELDTGALARYVVIWRRWIEAEQEVKRRGHVVKTANDNIIQNPFLAVANK
;
A
#
# COMPACT_ATOMS: atom_id res chain seq x y z
N MET A 1 32.09 5.58 -16.98
CA MET A 1 31.37 4.30 -16.79
C MET A 1 31.14 4.12 -15.29
N ALA A 2 29.88 4.10 -14.83
CA ALA A 2 29.60 3.84 -13.42
C ALA A 2 29.85 2.35 -13.13
N GLY A 3 30.65 2.05 -12.10
CA GLY A 3 30.89 0.68 -11.66
C GLY A 3 29.62 0.00 -11.16
N ARG A 4 29.69 -1.33 -10.94
CA ARG A 4 28.60 -2.12 -10.37
C ARG A 4 28.13 -1.51 -9.04
N LYS A 5 26.81 -1.39 -8.85
CA LYS A 5 26.23 -0.92 -7.59
C LYS A 5 26.76 -1.78 -6.42
N PRO A 6 27.18 -1.16 -5.30
CA PRO A 6 27.72 -1.90 -4.17
C PRO A 6 26.67 -2.85 -3.60
N LEU A 7 27.11 -4.06 -3.22
CA LEU A 7 26.24 -5.02 -2.57
C LEU A 7 25.84 -4.53 -1.16
N PRO A 8 24.55 -4.65 -0.76
CA PRO A 8 24.08 -4.36 0.59
C PRO A 8 24.89 -5.06 1.68
N THR A 9 25.01 -4.43 2.85
CA THR A 9 25.77 -4.96 4.00
C THR A 9 25.30 -6.36 4.40
N HIS A 10 23.98 -6.56 4.48
CA HIS A 10 23.39 -7.85 4.84
C HIS A 10 23.87 -8.99 3.91
N LEU A 11 23.88 -8.75 2.60
CA LEU A 11 24.34 -9.74 1.62
C LEU A 11 25.85 -9.98 1.64
N LYS A 12 26.66 -8.97 2.01
CA LYS A 12 28.11 -9.16 2.21
C LYS A 12 28.41 -10.06 3.40
N LEU A 13 27.65 -9.92 4.49
CA LEU A 13 27.76 -10.75 5.70
C LEU A 13 27.41 -12.20 5.38
N VAL A 14 26.26 -12.45 4.76
CA VAL A 14 25.81 -13.80 4.35
C VAL A 14 26.83 -14.49 3.45
N LYS A 15 27.47 -13.75 2.54
CA LYS A 15 28.49 -14.29 1.62
C LYS A 15 29.90 -14.41 2.21
N GLY A 16 30.12 -13.99 3.45
CA GLY A 16 31.47 -13.95 4.05
C GLY A 16 32.44 -12.97 3.38
N THR A 17 31.93 -11.98 2.64
CA THR A 17 32.75 -10.98 1.91
C THR A 17 32.81 -9.62 2.62
N ALA A 18 32.20 -9.52 3.80
CA ALA A 18 32.22 -8.34 4.65
C ALA A 18 33.66 -8.07 5.14
N ARG A 19 34.23 -6.96 4.70
CA ARG A 19 35.53 -6.45 5.18
C ARG A 19 35.32 -5.00 5.63
N PRO A 20 36.00 -4.51 6.68
CA PRO A 20 35.77 -3.16 7.21
C PRO A 20 35.81 -2.04 6.16
N HIS A 21 36.75 -2.09 5.21
CA HIS A 21 36.88 -1.11 4.12
C HIS A 21 35.83 -1.23 3.00
N ARG A 22 35.02 -2.30 2.99
CA ARG A 22 33.96 -2.55 1.99
C ARG A 22 32.57 -2.25 2.52
N MET A 23 32.43 -1.88 3.79
CA MET A 23 31.13 -1.62 4.42
C MET A 23 30.63 -0.22 4.06
N ASN A 24 29.36 -0.11 3.69
CA ASN A 24 28.74 1.19 3.49
C ASN A 24 28.18 1.68 4.83
N LYS A 25 28.87 2.63 5.48
CA LYS A 25 28.39 3.22 6.74
C LYS A 25 27.14 4.10 6.56
N ALA A 26 26.88 4.57 5.33
CA ALA A 26 25.74 5.39 4.97
C ALA A 26 24.59 4.57 4.36
N GLU A 27 24.55 3.25 4.58
CA GLU A 27 23.43 2.43 4.13
C GLU A 27 22.17 2.78 4.94
N PRO A 28 21.02 3.02 4.28
CA PRO A 28 19.80 3.37 4.97
C PRO A 28 19.33 2.20 5.84
N LYS A 29 18.86 2.53 7.05
CA LYS A 29 18.30 1.58 8.00
C LYS A 29 16.92 2.09 8.45
N PRO A 30 15.87 1.90 7.64
CA PRO A 30 14.53 2.33 8.00
C PRO A 30 14.11 1.71 9.32
N VAL A 31 13.46 2.50 10.17
CA VAL A 31 12.95 2.03 11.44
C VAL A 31 11.58 1.39 11.20
N VAL A 32 11.37 0.19 11.75
CA VAL A 32 10.05 -0.44 11.75
C VAL A 32 9.15 0.37 12.68
N ALA A 33 8.00 0.83 12.17
CA ALA A 33 7.13 1.73 12.88
C ALA A 33 5.65 1.47 12.57
N VAL A 34 4.78 1.79 13.53
CA VAL A 34 3.34 1.91 13.32
C VAL A 34 3.01 3.40 13.33
N PRO A 35 2.99 4.07 12.16
CA PRO A 35 2.62 5.48 12.10
C PRO A 35 1.15 5.68 12.45
N ALA A 36 0.80 6.89 12.90
CA ALA A 36 -0.60 7.29 13.03
C ALA A 36 -1.26 7.43 11.64
N PRO A 37 -2.56 7.11 11.51
CA PRO A 37 -3.29 7.37 10.27
C PRO A 37 -3.28 8.88 9.95
N PRO A 38 -3.08 9.27 8.68
CA PRO A 38 -3.16 10.68 8.29
C PRO A 38 -4.56 11.30 8.48
N ASP A 39 -4.60 12.57 8.85
CA ASP A 39 -5.84 13.32 9.19
C ASP A 39 -6.89 13.40 8.06
N HIS A 40 -6.50 13.15 6.82
CA HIS A 40 -7.41 13.20 5.67
C HIS A 40 -8.19 11.91 5.45
N LEU A 41 -7.91 10.84 6.21
CA LEU A 41 -8.64 9.59 6.13
C LEU A 41 -9.95 9.70 6.90
N ASP A 42 -11.02 9.13 6.34
CA ASP A 42 -12.26 8.92 7.08
C ASP A 42 -12.07 7.86 8.19
N GLU A 43 -13.09 7.71 9.04
CA GLU A 43 -13.03 6.83 10.21
C GLU A 43 -12.76 5.36 9.84
N GLU A 44 -13.44 4.85 8.80
CA GLU A 44 -13.28 3.45 8.37
C GLU A 44 -11.91 3.21 7.71
N ALA A 45 -11.44 4.14 6.86
CA ALA A 45 -10.12 4.08 6.25
C ALA A 45 -9.01 4.21 7.30
N SER A 46 -9.20 5.04 8.32
CA SER A 46 -8.28 5.19 9.45
C SER A 46 -8.18 3.92 10.28
N ALA A 47 -9.31 3.26 10.57
CA ALA A 47 -9.32 1.98 11.25
C ALA A 47 -8.57 0.91 10.45
N LYS A 48 -8.81 0.83 9.14
CA LYS A 48 -8.10 -0.11 8.27
C LYS A 48 -6.61 0.20 8.15
N PHE A 49 -6.24 1.48 8.14
CA PHE A 49 -4.85 1.90 8.13
C PHE A 49 -4.12 1.36 9.35
N THR A 50 -4.68 1.58 10.54
CA THR A 50 -4.09 1.12 11.80
C THR A 50 -3.96 -0.40 11.83
N GLU A 51 -5.02 -1.14 11.45
CA GLU A 51 -5.01 -2.61 11.37
C GLU A 51 -3.85 -3.12 10.50
N MET A 52 -3.70 -2.55 9.29
CA MET A 52 -2.67 -2.96 8.34
C MET A 52 -1.27 -2.53 8.78
N ALA A 53 -1.12 -1.31 9.32
CA ALA A 53 0.16 -0.81 9.82
C ALA A 53 0.69 -1.68 10.96
N GLU A 54 -0.17 -2.07 11.90
CA GLU A 54 0.18 -3.00 12.97
C GLU A 54 0.60 -4.38 12.43
N LEU A 55 -0.16 -4.94 11.49
CA LEU A 55 0.17 -6.25 10.90
C LEU A 55 1.52 -6.21 10.17
N LEU A 56 1.75 -5.21 9.34
CA LEU A 56 2.99 -5.05 8.59
C LEU A 56 4.19 -4.77 9.53
N ALA A 57 3.99 -3.99 10.60
CA ALA A 57 5.03 -3.73 11.59
C ALA A 57 5.38 -5.00 12.39
N ARG A 58 4.39 -5.82 12.77
CA ARG A 58 4.62 -7.12 13.42
C ARG A 58 5.51 -8.05 12.58
N HIS A 59 5.48 -7.91 11.26
CA HIS A 59 6.33 -8.67 10.33
C HIS A 59 7.61 -7.93 9.91
N GLY A 60 7.88 -6.75 10.46
CA GLY A 60 9.10 -5.98 10.19
C GLY A 60 9.16 -5.34 8.80
N VAL A 61 8.02 -5.20 8.11
CA VAL A 61 7.93 -4.65 6.75
C VAL A 61 7.24 -3.30 6.67
N MET A 62 6.66 -2.80 7.78
CA MET A 62 6.17 -1.42 7.89
C MET A 62 7.25 -0.50 8.43
N THR A 63 7.54 0.57 7.72
CA THR A 63 8.45 1.63 8.17
C THR A 63 7.76 2.98 8.12
N GLU A 64 8.38 3.99 8.75
CA GLU A 64 7.90 5.39 8.70
C GLU A 64 7.73 5.93 7.26
N LEU A 65 8.50 5.39 6.31
CA LEU A 65 8.48 5.77 4.89
C LEU A 65 7.22 5.28 4.16
N ASP A 66 6.54 4.27 4.69
CA ASP A 66 5.44 3.57 4.02
C ASP A 66 4.07 4.22 4.26
N THR A 67 3.99 5.20 5.17
CA THR A 67 2.76 5.91 5.58
C THR A 67 1.92 6.35 4.39
N GLY A 68 2.52 7.05 3.42
CA GLY A 68 1.79 7.56 2.25
C GLY A 68 1.30 6.45 1.30
N ALA A 69 2.08 5.38 1.15
CA ALA A 69 1.70 4.24 0.32
C ALA A 69 0.52 3.49 0.95
N LEU A 70 0.56 3.26 2.27
CA LEU A 70 -0.52 2.61 2.99
C LEU A 70 -1.79 3.47 3.02
N ALA A 71 -1.67 4.79 3.21
CA ALA A 71 -2.80 5.72 3.14
C ALA A 71 -3.52 5.64 1.78
N ARG A 72 -2.74 5.62 0.68
CA ARG A 72 -3.31 5.44 -0.66
C ARG A 72 -4.02 4.09 -0.81
N TYR A 73 -3.42 3.01 -0.29
CA TYR A 73 -4.03 1.69 -0.31
C TYR A 73 -5.40 1.69 0.37
N VAL A 74 -5.51 2.24 1.58
CA VAL A 74 -6.78 2.22 2.33
C VAL A 74 -7.86 3.08 1.68
N VAL A 75 -7.50 4.20 1.05
CA VAL A 75 -8.45 5.01 0.26
C VAL A 75 -9.00 4.23 -0.93
N ILE A 76 -8.15 3.47 -1.64
CA ILE A 76 -8.58 2.63 -2.76
C ILE A 76 -9.46 1.49 -2.25
N TRP A 77 -9.07 0.84 -1.15
CA TRP A 77 -9.86 -0.20 -0.50
C TRP A 77 -11.25 0.31 -0.10
N ARG A 78 -11.35 1.50 0.49
CA ARG A 78 -12.63 2.09 0.88
C ARG A 78 -13.52 2.33 -0.34
N ARG A 79 -12.96 2.93 -1.38
CA ARG A 79 -13.65 3.18 -2.66
C ARG A 79 -14.13 1.88 -3.32
N TRP A 80 -13.33 0.82 -3.25
CA TRP A 80 -13.71 -0.48 -3.77
C TRP A 80 -14.93 -1.05 -3.04
N ILE A 81 -14.95 -1.00 -1.70
CA ILE A 81 -16.10 -1.44 -0.90
C ILE A 81 -17.38 -0.68 -1.27
N GLU A 82 -17.30 0.65 -1.37
CA GLU A 82 -18.45 1.49 -1.75
C GLU A 82 -18.97 1.15 -3.15
N ALA A 83 -18.06 0.90 -4.10
CA ALA A 83 -18.42 0.49 -5.44
C ALA A 83 -19.11 -0.89 -5.46
N GLU A 84 -18.58 -1.87 -4.73
CA GLU A 84 -19.19 -3.20 -4.58
C GLU A 84 -20.59 -3.13 -3.98
N GLN A 85 -20.79 -2.27 -2.97
CA GLN A 85 -22.12 -2.04 -2.37
C GLN A 85 -23.12 -1.47 -3.39
N GLU A 86 -22.70 -0.49 -4.20
CA GLU A 86 -23.57 0.07 -5.24
C GLU A 86 -23.86 -0.91 -6.38
N VAL A 87 -22.89 -1.77 -6.74
CA VAL A 87 -23.12 -2.87 -7.69
C VAL A 87 -24.10 -3.88 -7.11
N LYS A 88 -23.96 -4.28 -5.84
CA LYS A 88 -24.89 -5.18 -5.18
C LYS A 88 -26.31 -4.60 -5.10
N ARG A 89 -26.43 -3.29 -4.86
CA ARG A 89 -27.72 -2.60 -4.75
C ARG A 89 -28.44 -2.43 -6.08
N ARG A 90 -27.72 -2.06 -7.15
CA ARG A 90 -28.31 -1.70 -8.46
C ARG A 90 -28.26 -2.84 -9.48
N GLY A 91 -27.45 -3.87 -9.22
CA GLY A 91 -27.13 -4.93 -10.17
C GLY A 91 -25.94 -4.57 -11.08
N HIS A 92 -25.49 -5.56 -11.85
CA HIS A 92 -24.34 -5.43 -12.77
C HIS A 92 -24.63 -4.56 -14.01
N VAL A 93 -25.91 -4.36 -14.34
CA VAL A 93 -26.37 -3.48 -15.41
C VAL A 93 -27.45 -2.55 -14.87
N VAL A 94 -27.56 -1.36 -15.44
CA VAL A 94 -28.54 -0.35 -15.06
C VAL A 94 -29.25 0.20 -16.29
N LYS A 95 -30.53 0.57 -16.13
CA LYS A 95 -31.30 1.26 -17.16
C LYS A 95 -31.04 2.77 -17.09
N THR A 96 -30.82 3.39 -18.24
CA THR A 96 -30.69 4.84 -18.38
C THR A 96 -32.06 5.51 -18.54
N ALA A 97 -32.11 6.84 -18.46
CA ALA A 97 -33.35 7.61 -18.67
C ALA A 97 -33.97 7.40 -20.07
N ASN A 98 -33.15 7.04 -21.07
CA ASN A 98 -33.59 6.76 -22.44
C ASN A 98 -33.90 5.25 -22.65
N ASP A 99 -34.11 4.48 -21.58
CA ASP A 99 -34.39 3.03 -21.56
C ASP A 99 -33.28 2.11 -22.13
N ASN A 100 -32.11 2.66 -22.46
CA ASN A 100 -30.94 1.83 -22.80
C ASN A 100 -30.38 1.12 -21.57
N ILE A 101 -29.94 -0.14 -21.74
CA ILE A 101 -29.23 -0.91 -20.71
C ILE A 101 -27.72 -0.68 -20.86
N ILE A 102 -27.07 -0.25 -19.80
CA ILE A 102 -25.62 -0.05 -19.75
C ILE A 102 -24.99 -0.83 -18.59
N GLN A 103 -23.68 -1.07 -18.66
CA GLN A 103 -22.93 -1.60 -17.52
C GLN A 103 -23.02 -0.63 -16.34
N ASN A 104 -23.18 -1.15 -15.12
CA ASN A 104 -23.17 -0.32 -13.93
C ASN A 104 -21.83 0.43 -13.82
N PRO A 105 -21.81 1.78 -13.78
CA PRO A 105 -20.58 2.57 -13.72
C PRO A 105 -19.67 2.21 -12.54
N PHE A 106 -20.24 1.75 -11.42
CA PHE A 106 -19.47 1.33 -10.25
C PHE A 106 -18.66 0.04 -10.49
N LEU A 107 -19.01 -0.78 -11.48
CA LEU A 107 -18.18 -1.94 -11.86
C LEU A 107 -16.79 -1.49 -12.34
N ALA A 108 -16.69 -0.36 -13.03
CA ALA A 108 -15.40 0.15 -13.49
C ALA A 108 -14.50 0.63 -12.33
N VAL A 109 -15.10 1.00 -11.19
CA VAL A 109 -14.39 1.35 -9.97
C VAL A 109 -14.01 0.09 -9.19
N ALA A 110 -14.91 -0.89 -9.12
CA ALA A 110 -14.68 -2.15 -8.44
C ALA A 110 -13.59 -3.03 -9.09
N ASN A 111 -13.42 -2.91 -10.41
CA ASN A 111 -12.46 -3.71 -11.19
C ASN A 111 -11.03 -3.14 -11.25
N LYS A 112 -10.73 -2.05 -10.54
CA LYS A 112 -9.42 -1.38 -10.56
C LYS A 112 -8.64 -1.65 -9.28
#